data_AF-A0A193QLY7-F1
#
_entry.id   AF-A0A193QLY7-F1
#
_cell.length_a   1.000
_cell.length_b   1.000
_cell.length_c   1.000
_cell.angle_alpha   90.00
_cell.angle_beta   90.00
_cell.angle_gamma   90.00
#
_symmetry.space_group_name_H-M   'P 1'
#
loop_
_entity.id
_entity.type
_entity.pdbx_description
1 polymer ?
#
loop_
_entity_poly.entity_id
_entity_poly.type
_entity_poly.pdbx_seq_one_letter_code
_entity_poly.pdbx_strand_id
1 'polypeptide(L)'
;MSFNLGFRLVDKVQNKDGKYPLHFKTNRESIGNIDVNSVSEDDKEYTFLDSKTDSMSCKVHVAIRDKNTGCWPFNEGIMLHYDSASDTIKFADIEMTLLENLTIEIKPVGEKMFDFILTRQ
;
A
#
# COMPACT_ATOMS: atom_id res chain seq x y z
N MET A 1 16.31 5.71 13.77
CA MET A 1 16.45 6.38 12.45
C MET A 1 15.07 6.75 11.91
N SER A 2 14.94 7.38 10.74
CA SER A 2 13.65 7.63 10.08
C SER A 2 13.66 7.14 8.65
N PHE A 3 12.57 6.51 8.21
CA PHE A 3 12.35 6.20 6.80
C PHE A 3 11.10 6.89 6.31
N ASN A 4 11.08 7.17 5.00
CA ASN A 4 9.91 7.69 4.32
C ASN A 4 9.48 6.68 3.26
N LEU A 5 8.24 6.19 3.39
CA LEU A 5 7.64 5.22 2.48
C LEU A 5 6.79 5.93 1.45
N GLY A 6 7.14 5.78 0.16
CA GLY A 6 6.35 6.27 -0.96
C GLY A 6 5.35 5.23 -1.44
N PHE A 7 4.07 5.58 -1.43
CA PHE A 7 2.98 4.75 -1.90
C PHE A 7 2.30 5.40 -3.11
N ARG A 8 2.05 4.62 -4.15
CA ARG A 8 1.19 5.03 -5.27
C ARG A 8 0.18 3.94 -5.58
N LEU A 9 -1.11 4.25 -5.54
CA LEU A 9 -2.15 3.34 -5.99
C LEU A 9 -2.42 3.59 -7.47
N VAL A 10 -1.93 2.70 -8.33
CA VAL A 10 -2.13 2.74 -9.78
C VAL A 10 -3.45 2.05 -10.13
N ASP A 11 -4.37 2.81 -10.69
CA ASP A 11 -5.67 2.30 -11.11
C ASP A 11 -5.68 1.83 -12.56
N LYS A 12 -5.71 0.50 -12.75
CA LYS A 12 -5.91 -0.14 -14.06
C LYS A 12 -7.36 -0.59 -14.29
N VAL A 13 -8.27 -0.31 -13.36
CA VAL A 13 -9.70 -0.67 -13.48
C VAL A 13 -10.56 0.49 -13.98
N GLN A 14 -9.93 1.59 -14.41
CA GLN A 14 -10.58 2.81 -14.92
C GLN A 14 -11.58 3.41 -13.92
N ASN A 15 -11.22 3.37 -12.65
CA ASN A 15 -11.92 4.02 -11.56
C ASN A 15 -11.67 5.54 -11.58
N LYS A 16 -12.35 6.22 -12.50
CA LYS A 16 -12.20 7.67 -12.77
C LYS A 16 -12.55 8.61 -11.60
N ASP A 17 -13.08 8.10 -10.49
CA ASP A 17 -13.61 8.92 -9.38
C ASP A 17 -12.94 8.66 -8.02
N GLY A 18 -11.84 7.90 -7.96
CA GLY A 18 -11.19 7.60 -6.68
C GLY A 18 -12.04 6.73 -5.75
N LYS A 19 -12.94 5.91 -6.32
CA LYS A 19 -13.84 4.96 -5.65
C LYS A 19 -13.13 3.98 -4.71
N TYR A 20 -11.88 3.63 -5.02
CA TYR A 20 -11.11 2.59 -4.36
C TYR A 20 -9.84 3.14 -3.70
N PRO A 21 -9.90 3.92 -2.60
CA PRO A 21 -8.71 4.27 -1.83
C PRO A 21 -8.02 3.04 -1.26
N LEU A 22 -6.69 3.12 -1.19
CA LEU A 22 -5.84 2.22 -0.42
C LEU A 22 -5.73 2.74 1.00
N HIS A 23 -5.93 1.85 1.96
CA HIS A 23 -5.76 2.07 3.37
C HIS A 23 -4.56 1.25 3.83
N PHE A 24 -3.50 1.91 4.28
CA PHE A 24 -2.34 1.30 4.89
C PHE A 24 -2.36 1.60 6.38
N LYS A 25 -2.48 0.55 7.21
CA LYS A 25 -2.62 0.68 8.65
C LYS A 25 -1.68 -0.24 9.40
N THR A 26 -1.21 0.21 10.55
CA THR A 26 -0.41 -0.60 11.47
C THR A 26 -0.76 -0.26 12.90
N ASN A 27 -0.64 -1.23 13.79
CA ASN A 27 -0.75 -1.01 15.23
C ASN A 27 0.57 -0.50 15.85
N ARG A 28 1.62 -0.33 15.03
CA ARG A 28 2.92 0.14 15.47
C ARG A 28 2.96 1.66 15.46
N GLU A 29 2.94 2.27 16.64
CA GLU A 29 2.88 3.73 16.84
C GLU A 29 3.95 4.50 16.06
N SER A 30 5.12 3.89 15.83
CA SER A 30 6.25 4.52 15.15
C SER A 30 6.13 4.64 13.62
N ILE A 31 5.16 3.98 12.99
CA ILE A 31 5.02 3.91 11.52
C ILE A 31 3.82 4.74 11.03
N GLY A 32 2.80 4.93 11.85
CA GLY A 32 1.60 5.69 11.47
C GLY A 32 0.74 4.97 10.42
N ASN A 33 -0.37 5.61 10.05
CA ASN A 33 -1.33 5.11 9.07
C ASN A 33 -1.43 6.10 7.91
N ILE A 34 -1.73 5.60 6.72
CA ILE A 34 -1.91 6.46 5.54
C ILE A 34 -3.02 5.94 4.64
N ASP A 35 -3.80 6.88 4.09
CA ASP A 35 -4.78 6.61 3.05
C ASP A 35 -4.24 7.19 1.74
N VAL A 36 -4.30 6.40 0.66
CA VAL A 36 -3.75 6.74 -0.65
C VAL A 36 -4.88 6.67 -1.66
N ASN A 37 -5.15 7.79 -2.34
CA ASN A 37 -6.14 7.81 -3.42
C ASN A 37 -5.53 7.17 -4.68
N SER A 38 -6.39 6.58 -5.51
CA SER A 38 -5.95 6.04 -6.80
C SER A 38 -5.61 7.17 -7.76
N VAL A 39 -4.52 6.97 -8.51
CA VAL A 39 -4.10 7.85 -9.60
C VAL A 39 -4.05 7.07 -10.92
N SER A 40 -4.07 7.78 -12.06
CA SER A 40 -3.89 7.15 -13.37
C SER A 40 -2.46 6.61 -13.52
N GLU A 41 -2.26 5.66 -14.42
CA GLU A 41 -0.92 5.07 -14.66
C GLU A 41 0.13 6.10 -15.11
N ASP A 42 -0.31 7.15 -15.81
CA ASP A 42 0.54 8.24 -16.30
C ASP A 42 0.94 9.23 -15.18
N ASP A 43 0.20 9.26 -14.08
CA ASP A 43 0.47 10.12 -12.94
C ASP A 43 1.52 9.49 -12.01
N LYS A 44 2.56 10.25 -11.69
CA LYS A 44 3.69 9.82 -10.85
C LYS A 44 3.65 10.42 -9.45
N GLU A 45 2.48 10.87 -9.00
CA GLU A 45 2.30 11.34 -7.64
C GLU A 45 2.38 10.17 -6.64
N TYR A 46 3.25 10.31 -5.63
CA TYR A 46 3.40 9.38 -4.52
C TYR A 46 2.94 10.06 -3.24
N THR A 47 2.20 9.33 -2.41
CA THR A 47 1.88 9.74 -1.04
C THR A 47 2.91 9.16 -0.10
N PHE A 48 3.45 9.99 0.79
CA PHE A 48 4.58 9.65 1.64
C PHE A 48 4.18 9.47 3.10
N LEU A 49 4.70 8.40 3.72
CA LEU A 49 4.55 8.10 5.14
C LEU A 49 5.90 8.20 5.85
N ASP A 50 6.08 9.23 6.65
CA ASP A 50 7.25 9.37 7.51
C ASP A 50 7.12 8.50 8.76
N SER A 51 8.13 7.68 9.01
CA SER A 51 8.20 6.76 10.15
C SER A 51 9.52 6.90 10.87
N LYS A 52 9.51 6.78 12.21
CA LYS A 52 10.72 6.88 13.05
C LYS A 52 10.95 5.59 13.82
N THR A 53 11.74 4.69 13.24
CA THR A 53 12.08 3.40 13.86
C THR A 53 13.42 2.90 13.36
N ASP A 54 13.97 1.90 14.04
CA ASP A 54 15.18 1.18 13.61
C ASP A 54 14.77 -0.09 12.84
N SER A 55 15.73 -0.94 12.45
CA SER A 55 15.43 -2.20 11.74
C SER A 55 14.31 -2.97 12.44
N MET A 56 13.27 -3.34 11.70
CA MET A 56 12.09 -3.96 12.27
C MET A 56 11.33 -4.81 11.26
N SER A 57 10.47 -5.67 11.79
CA SER A 57 9.50 -6.44 11.02
C SER A 57 8.15 -6.34 11.71
N CYS A 58 7.10 -5.98 10.99
CA CYS A 58 5.76 -5.89 11.55
C CYS A 58 4.69 -6.23 10.53
N LYS A 59 3.57 -6.76 11.01
CA LYS A 59 2.38 -6.92 10.21
C LYS A 59 1.74 -5.55 9.99
N VAL A 60 1.48 -5.23 8.72
CA VAL A 60 0.73 -4.05 8.28
C VAL A 60 -0.53 -4.52 7.58
N HIS A 61 -1.58 -3.76 7.72
CA HIS A 61 -2.87 -4.03 7.14
C HIS A 61 -3.04 -3.16 5.90
N VAL A 62 -3.25 -3.78 4.76
CA VAL A 62 -3.44 -3.12 3.47
C VAL A 62 -4.84 -3.47 2.98
N ALA A 63 -5.67 -2.46 2.77
CA ALA A 63 -7.06 -2.66 2.37
C ALA A 63 -7.47 -1.70 1.26
N ILE A 64 -8.34 -2.13 0.36
CA ILE A 64 -9.04 -1.27 -0.59
C ILE A 64 -10.48 -1.18 -0.14
N ARG A 65 -11.01 0.03 -0.02
CA ARG A 65 -12.42 0.26 0.30
C ARG A 65 -13.17 0.75 -0.91
N ASP A 66 -14.32 0.18 -1.23
CA ASP A 66 -15.27 0.81 -2.16
C ASP A 66 -16.00 1.94 -1.43
N LYS A 67 -15.74 3.20 -1.78
CA LYS A 67 -16.38 4.39 -1.17
C LYS A 67 -17.90 4.43 -1.39
N ASN A 68 -18.40 3.83 -2.48
CA ASN A 68 -19.80 3.89 -2.86
C ASN A 68 -20.64 2.84 -2.14
N THR A 69 -20.11 1.62 -2.02
CA THR A 69 -20.83 0.50 -1.37
C THR A 69 -20.43 0.31 0.10
N GLY A 70 -19.26 0.83 0.49
CA GLY A 70 -18.66 0.59 1.80
C GLY A 70 -17.97 -0.77 1.94
N CYS A 71 -18.01 -1.62 0.90
CA CYS A 71 -17.38 -2.93 0.89
C CYS A 71 -15.84 -2.84 0.89
N TRP A 72 -15.19 -3.93 1.30
CA TRP A 72 -13.73 -4.06 1.32
C TRP A 72 -13.29 -5.14 0.31
N PRO A 73 -13.18 -4.80 -0.99
CA PRO A 73 -12.78 -5.75 -2.03
C PRO A 73 -11.33 -6.24 -1.88
N PHE A 74 -10.52 -5.61 -1.04
CA PHE A 74 -9.23 -6.14 -0.63
C PHE A 74 -9.01 -5.78 0.83
N ASN A 75 -8.56 -6.73 1.65
CA ASN A 75 -8.38 -6.49 3.07
C ASN A 75 -7.43 -7.51 3.70
N GLU A 76 -6.13 -7.24 3.62
CA GLU A 76 -5.10 -8.23 3.93
C GLU A 76 -4.04 -7.71 4.89
N GLY A 77 -3.42 -8.66 5.60
CA GLY A 77 -2.31 -8.36 6.49
C GLY A 77 -0.99 -8.84 5.92
N ILE A 78 -0.10 -7.91 5.57
CA ILE A 78 1.17 -8.13 4.89
C ILE A 78 2.32 -7.89 5.87
N MET A 79 3.43 -8.63 5.74
CA MET A 79 4.63 -8.35 6.53
C MET A 79 5.46 -7.25 5.90
N LEU A 80 5.72 -6.17 6.63
CA LEU A 80 6.67 -5.13 6.26
C LEU A 80 7.98 -5.34 7.03
N HIS A 81 9.09 -5.38 6.30
CA HIS A 81 10.43 -5.44 6.83
C HIS A 81 11.19 -4.17 6.46
N TYR A 82 11.69 -3.46 7.46
CA TYR A 82 12.61 -2.34 7.29
C TYR A 82 13.98 -2.73 7.84
N ASP A 83 15.03 -2.53 7.05
CA ASP A 83 16.41 -2.68 7.49
C ASP A 83 17.12 -1.32 7.43
N SER A 84 17.44 -0.78 8.61
CA SER A 84 18.15 0.48 8.79
C SER A 84 19.63 0.45 8.39
N ALA A 85 20.25 -0.72 8.29
CA ALA A 85 21.65 -0.83 7.88
C ALA A 85 21.81 -0.62 6.36
N SER A 86 20.88 -1.17 5.58
CA SER A 86 20.81 -1.02 4.13
C SER A 86 19.83 0.06 3.66
N ASP A 87 19.05 0.63 4.59
CA ASP A 87 17.99 1.60 4.32
C ASP A 87 16.89 1.09 3.35
N THR A 88 16.63 -0.22 3.37
CA THR A 88 15.70 -0.88 2.42
C THR A 88 14.40 -1.33 3.07
N ILE A 89 13.30 -1.32 2.30
CA ILE A 89 12.02 -1.88 2.72
C ILE A 89 11.60 -3.05 1.83
N LYS A 90 11.00 -4.07 2.42
CA LYS A 90 10.42 -5.22 1.71
C LYS A 90 9.06 -5.57 2.26
N PHE A 91 8.15 -5.94 1.36
CA PHE A 91 6.88 -6.58 1.69
C PHE A 91 7.01 -8.08 1.47
N ALA A 92 6.54 -8.88 2.43
CA ALA A 92 6.50 -10.33 2.40
C ALA A 92 5.13 -10.85 2.85
N ASP A 93 4.88 -12.14 2.64
CA ASP A 93 3.64 -12.82 3.05
C ASP A 93 2.37 -12.16 2.48
N ILE A 94 2.37 -11.88 1.18
CA ILE A 94 1.21 -11.34 0.49
C ILE A 94 0.25 -12.50 0.20
N GLU A 95 -0.66 -12.80 1.12
CA GLU A 95 -1.84 -13.61 0.80
C GLU A 95 -2.85 -12.70 0.10
N MET A 96 -2.94 -12.80 -1.24
CA MET A 96 -3.92 -12.04 -2.02
C MET A 96 -5.25 -12.80 -2.07
N THR A 97 -6.24 -12.39 -1.28
CA THR A 97 -7.61 -12.88 -1.48
C THR A 97 -8.29 -12.10 -2.59
N LEU A 98 -8.89 -12.82 -3.53
CA LEU A 98 -9.71 -12.24 -4.59
C LEU A 98 -11.12 -11.99 -4.06
N LEU A 99 -11.55 -10.73 -4.03
CA LEU A 99 -12.95 -10.37 -3.83
C LEU A 99 -13.39 -9.48 -5.01
N GLU A 100 -14.54 -9.79 -5.59
CA GLU A 100 -15.15 -9.03 -6.71
C GLU A 100 -14.26 -8.92 -7.98
N ASN A 101 -13.47 -9.96 -8.28
CA ASN A 101 -12.49 -9.99 -9.37
C ASN A 101 -11.43 -8.88 -9.29
N LEU A 102 -11.26 -8.20 -8.16
CA LEU A 102 -10.19 -7.22 -8.00
C LEU A 102 -8.93 -7.91 -7.47
N THR A 103 -7.78 -7.52 -8.01
CA THR A 103 -6.46 -7.97 -7.55
C THR A 103 -5.56 -6.76 -7.36
N ILE A 104 -4.72 -6.82 -6.32
CA ILE A 104 -3.71 -5.81 -6.05
C ILE A 104 -2.32 -6.43 -6.14
N GLU A 105 -1.47 -5.90 -7.00
CA GLU A 105 -0.05 -6.26 -7.06
C GLU A 105 0.78 -5.19 -6.38
N ILE A 106 1.74 -5.58 -5.54
CA ILE A 106 2.68 -4.64 -4.92
C ILE A 106 4.01 -4.74 -5.65
N LYS A 107 4.42 -3.67 -6.31
CA LYS A 107 5.65 -3.62 -7.11
C LYS A 107 6.62 -2.58 -6.54
N PRO A 108 7.84 -2.98 -6.15
CA PRO A 108 8.88 -2.01 -5.79
C PRO A 108 9.33 -1.25 -7.04
N VAL A 109 9.39 0.08 -6.94
CA VAL A 109 9.91 0.99 -7.99
C VAL A 109 11.15 1.75 -7.54
N GLY A 110 11.54 1.58 -6.28
CA GLY A 110 12.77 2.07 -5.68
C GLY A 110 12.99 1.40 -4.32
N GLU A 111 13.96 1.87 -3.55
CA GLU A 111 14.33 1.26 -2.24
C GLU A 111 13.23 1.40 -1.17
N LYS A 112 12.39 2.44 -1.29
CA LYS A 112 11.30 2.77 -0.36
C LYS A 112 10.01 3.21 -1.06
N MET A 113 9.91 2.98 -2.37
CA MET A 113 8.77 3.39 -3.18
C MET A 113 8.09 2.17 -3.78
N PHE A 114 6.77 2.13 -3.65
CA PHE A 114 5.96 0.98 -4.02
C PHE A 114 4.72 1.42 -4.79
N ASP A 115 4.52 0.80 -5.95
CA ASP A 115 3.27 0.85 -6.68
C ASP A 115 2.36 -0.26 -6.18
N PHE A 116 1.13 0.11 -5.87
CA PHE A 116 0.00 -0.79 -5.60
C PHE A 116 -0.85 -0.78 -6.86
N ILE A 117 -0.81 -1.83 -7.65
CA ILE A 117 -1.46 -1.88 -8.96
C ILE A 117 -2.79 -2.61 -8.80
N LEU A 118 -3.89 -1.84 -8.87
CA LEU A 118 -5.24 -2.38 -8.81
C LEU A 118 -5.69 -2.81 -10.22
N THR A 119 -6.01 -4.09 -10.37
CA THR A 119 -6.45 -4.72 -11.62
C THR A 119 -7.78 -5.45 -11.43
N ARG A 120 -8.47 -5.74 -12.55
CA ARG A 120 -9.67 -6.59 -12.57
C ARG A 120 -9.35 -7.86 -13.38
N GLN A 121 -9.61 -9.02 -12.79
CA GLN A 121 -9.54 -10.33 -13.43
C GLN A 121 -10.77 -10.61 -14.31
#